data_AF-R6XX83-F1
#
_entry.id   AF-R6XX83-F1
#
_cell.length_a   1.000
_cell.length_b   1.000
_cell.length_c   1.000
_cell.angle_alpha   90.00
_cell.angle_beta   90.00
_cell.angle_gamma   90.00
#
_symmetry.space_group_name_H-M   'P 1'
#
loop_
_entity.id
_entity.type
_entity.pdbx_description
1 polymer ?
#
loop_
_entity_poly.entity_id
_entity_poly.type
_entity_poly.pdbx_seq_one_letter_code
_entity_poly.pdbx_strand_id
1 'polypeptide(L)'
;MRIIYLLIICSLAGVLLLWLGIYKKISRKTAAISAALSLALAGTLLLLAVLPRNSFYGKVITHAENTHGRKLIALTFDDGPYPPYTQKLLKLLAAKNVHATFFMVGENAAKHPETVKLVQAQGHLIALHAGYHKDLLKLSSSEAAANIAYGKETLQSITGTAPQYMRPPHGFKDWSTVKAINDAGMQLVNWSIIPRDWTNPGVQVIADRVCENAAPGAIVLLHDGDSPKNLAPRDQTIEAVGLIIDRLRADGYEFVTIEELNK
;
A
#
# COMPACT_ATOMS: atom_id res chain seq x y z
N MET A 1 17.96 0.10 -9.31
CA MET A 1 17.92 -1.12 -10.16
C MET A 1 16.51 -1.68 -10.12
N ARG A 2 15.92 -2.04 -11.26
CA ARG A 2 14.56 -2.62 -11.30
C ARG A 2 14.62 -4.13 -11.06
N ILE A 3 13.70 -4.67 -10.27
CA ILE A 3 13.66 -6.11 -9.97
C ILE A 3 13.44 -6.95 -11.24
N ILE A 4 12.62 -6.46 -12.19
CA ILE A 4 12.30 -7.19 -13.42
C ILE A 4 13.56 -7.56 -14.22
N TYR A 5 14.59 -6.72 -14.21
CA TYR A 5 15.85 -7.01 -14.88
C TYR A 5 16.59 -8.18 -14.21
N LEU A 6 16.59 -8.26 -12.88
CA LEU A 6 17.17 -9.39 -12.16
C LEU A 6 16.39 -10.68 -12.39
N LEU A 7 15.06 -10.62 -12.44
CA LEU A 7 14.22 -11.78 -12.73
C LEU A 7 14.51 -12.34 -14.12
N ILE A 8 14.66 -11.46 -15.13
CA ILE A 8 15.07 -11.84 -16.48
C ILE A 8 16.46 -12.46 -16.48
N ILE A 9 17.45 -11.82 -15.84
CA ILE A 9 18.82 -12.32 -15.76
C ILE A 9 18.86 -13.71 -15.10
N CYS A 10 18.19 -13.92 -13.98
CA CYS A 10 18.15 -15.22 -13.30
C CYS A 10 17.47 -16.28 -14.18
N SER A 11 16.37 -15.93 -14.86
CA SER A 11 15.68 -16.86 -15.76
C SER A 11 16.57 -17.28 -16.94
N LEU A 12 17.23 -16.32 -17.59
CA LEU A 12 18.16 -16.59 -18.68
C LEU A 12 19.39 -17.39 -18.23
N ALA A 13 19.94 -17.07 -17.05
CA ALA A 13 21.05 -17.81 -16.47
C ALA A 13 20.65 -19.27 -16.16
N GLY A 14 19.46 -19.49 -15.60
CA GLY A 14 18.93 -20.84 -15.36
C GLY A 14 18.81 -21.67 -16.64
N VAL A 15 18.24 -21.08 -17.70
CA VAL A 15 18.13 -21.73 -19.02
C VAL A 15 19.51 -22.03 -19.61
N LEU A 16 20.44 -21.08 -19.54
CA LEU A 16 21.81 -21.27 -20.04
C LEU A 16 22.54 -22.40 -19.29
N LEU A 17 22.39 -22.48 -17.97
CA LEU A 17 23.01 -23.53 -17.16
C LEU A 17 22.49 -24.92 -17.54
N LEU A 18 21.18 -25.05 -17.73
CA LEU A 18 20.57 -26.30 -18.22
C LEU A 18 21.08 -26.67 -19.61
N TRP A 19 21.17 -25.69 -20.52
CA TRP A 19 21.73 -25.87 -21.86
C TRP A 19 23.19 -26.36 -21.80
N LEU A 20 24.05 -25.75 -20.99
CA LEU A 20 25.44 -26.19 -20.79
C LEU A 20 25.53 -27.64 -20.26
N GLY A 21 24.59 -28.04 -19.40
CA GLY A 21 24.47 -29.42 -18.93
C GLY A 21 24.04 -30.41 -20.02
N ILE A 22 23.15 -30.01 -20.92
CA ILE A 22 22.72 -30.82 -22.08
C ILE A 22 23.91 -31.06 -23.03
N TYR A 23 24.69 -30.02 -23.33
CA TYR A 23 25.86 -30.08 -24.21
C TYR A 23 27.15 -30.50 -23.51
N LYS A 24 27.05 -31.06 -22.29
CA LYS A 24 28.17 -31.64 -21.51
C LYS A 24 29.34 -30.66 -21.27
N LYS A 25 29.09 -29.35 -21.27
CA LYS A 25 30.07 -28.34 -20.85
C LYS A 25 30.25 -28.31 -19.34
N ILE A 26 29.22 -28.71 -18.59
CA ILE A 26 29.24 -28.97 -17.14
C ILE A 26 28.47 -30.27 -16.84
N SER A 27 28.62 -30.80 -15.61
CA SER A 27 27.84 -31.97 -15.20
C SER A 27 26.34 -31.65 -15.14
N ARG A 28 25.48 -32.59 -15.53
CA ARG A 28 24.01 -32.42 -15.47
C ARG A 28 23.52 -32.11 -14.05
N LYS A 29 24.14 -32.72 -13.04
CA LYS A 29 23.83 -32.46 -11.62
C LYS A 29 24.15 -31.01 -11.25
N THR A 30 25.32 -30.52 -11.63
CA THR A 30 25.72 -29.12 -11.40
C THR A 30 24.79 -28.15 -12.12
N ALA A 31 24.48 -28.42 -13.41
CA ALA A 31 23.53 -27.62 -14.19
C ALA A 31 22.16 -27.49 -13.50
N ALA A 32 21.59 -28.63 -13.08
CA ALA A 32 20.28 -28.67 -12.43
C ALA A 32 20.28 -27.91 -11.09
N ILE A 33 21.30 -28.12 -10.24
CA ILE A 33 21.40 -27.42 -8.95
C ILE A 33 21.55 -25.91 -9.17
N SER A 34 22.44 -25.47 -10.06
CA SER A 34 22.65 -24.04 -10.31
C SER A 34 21.41 -23.37 -10.91
N ALA A 35 20.71 -24.04 -11.82
CA ALA A 35 19.45 -23.53 -12.37
C ALA A 35 18.36 -23.42 -11.28
N ALA A 36 18.24 -24.43 -10.41
CA ALA A 36 17.32 -24.39 -9.28
C ALA A 36 17.63 -23.25 -8.30
N LEU A 37 18.90 -23.02 -7.96
CA LEU A 37 19.33 -21.90 -7.13
C LEU A 37 19.01 -20.54 -7.78
N SER A 38 19.18 -20.43 -9.10
CA SER A 38 18.86 -19.20 -9.83
C SER A 38 17.36 -18.89 -9.81
N LEU A 39 16.51 -19.91 -10.01
CA LEU A 39 15.06 -19.77 -9.90
C LEU A 39 14.63 -19.46 -8.46
N ALA A 40 15.24 -20.09 -7.46
CA ALA A 40 14.96 -19.83 -6.05
C ALA A 40 15.31 -18.39 -5.67
N LEU A 41 16.44 -17.86 -6.16
CA LEU A 41 16.81 -16.45 -5.97
C LEU A 41 15.78 -15.51 -6.61
N ALA A 42 15.39 -15.76 -7.87
CA ALA A 42 14.37 -14.96 -8.55
C ALA A 42 13.03 -14.97 -7.81
N GLY A 43 12.57 -16.15 -7.38
CA GLY A 43 11.35 -16.31 -6.60
C GLY A 43 11.42 -15.60 -5.24
N THR A 44 12.57 -15.66 -4.56
CA THR A 44 12.78 -14.97 -3.28
C THR A 44 12.73 -13.45 -3.46
N LEU A 45 13.41 -12.91 -4.47
CA LEU A 45 13.36 -11.47 -4.78
C LEU A 45 11.92 -11.03 -5.08
N LEU A 46 11.19 -11.78 -5.91
CA LEU A 46 9.80 -11.47 -6.22
C LEU A 46 8.91 -11.51 -4.97
N LEU A 47 9.08 -12.52 -4.11
CA LEU A 47 8.34 -12.64 -2.85
C LEU A 47 8.58 -11.43 -1.95
N LEU A 48 9.84 -11.00 -1.80
CA LEU A 48 10.21 -9.82 -1.03
C LEU A 48 9.58 -8.54 -1.60
N ALA A 49 9.32 -8.47 -2.91
CA ALA A 49 8.73 -7.30 -3.55
C ALA A 49 7.22 -7.17 -3.27
N VAL A 50 6.53 -8.30 -3.08
CA VAL A 50 5.07 -8.35 -2.89
C VAL A 50 4.65 -8.47 -1.42
N LEU A 51 5.55 -8.89 -0.52
CA LEU A 51 5.25 -8.93 0.92
C LEU A 51 5.21 -7.50 1.50
N PRO A 52 4.08 -7.05 2.07
CA PRO A 52 3.90 -5.65 2.47
C PRO A 52 4.88 -5.22 3.56
N ARG A 53 5.16 -6.11 4.53
CA ARG A 53 5.98 -5.86 5.73
C ARG A 53 7.50 -5.90 5.51
N ASN A 54 7.96 -6.37 4.36
CA ASN A 54 9.40 -6.50 4.10
C ASN A 54 10.05 -5.14 3.73
N SER A 55 11.25 -4.88 4.26
CA SER A 55 12.04 -3.67 3.98
C SER A 55 13.33 -3.94 3.17
N PHE A 56 13.47 -5.10 2.53
CA PHE A 56 14.66 -5.46 1.72
C PHE A 56 14.99 -4.44 0.62
N TYR A 57 13.97 -3.84 0.00
CA TYR A 57 14.13 -2.85 -1.07
C TYR A 57 14.33 -1.41 -0.56
N GLY A 58 14.28 -1.23 0.77
CA GLY A 58 14.40 0.03 1.48
C GLY A 58 13.34 0.15 2.58
N LYS A 59 13.45 1.19 3.41
CA LYS A 59 12.59 1.39 4.58
C LYS A 59 11.11 1.47 4.17
N VAL A 60 10.28 0.67 4.83
CA VAL A 60 8.83 0.68 4.69
C VAL A 60 8.18 0.79 6.06
N ILE A 61 7.29 1.76 6.22
CA ILE A 61 6.47 1.89 7.42
C ILE A 61 5.29 0.93 7.29
N THR A 62 5.24 -0.10 8.13
CA THR A 62 4.09 -1.04 8.19
C THR A 62 3.44 -1.13 9.56
N HIS A 63 4.12 -0.55 10.55
CA HIS A 63 3.77 -0.56 11.95
C HIS A 63 4.61 0.52 12.65
N ALA A 64 4.12 1.11 13.75
CA ALA A 64 4.94 1.95 14.61
C ALA A 64 5.67 1.12 15.66
N GLU A 65 7.00 1.22 15.68
CA GLU A 65 7.85 0.42 16.58
C GLU A 65 7.73 0.83 18.06
N ASN A 66 7.33 2.06 18.34
CA ASN A 66 7.18 2.57 19.69
C ASN A 66 5.90 3.39 19.82
N THR A 67 4.96 2.89 20.62
CA THR A 67 3.72 3.61 20.95
C THR A 67 3.73 4.18 22.37
N HIS A 68 4.90 4.18 23.03
CA HIS A 68 5.07 4.66 24.41
C HIS A 68 4.08 4.03 25.40
N GLY A 69 3.78 2.74 25.22
CA GLY A 69 2.83 2.00 26.06
C GLY A 69 1.35 2.25 25.75
N ARG A 70 1.03 3.09 24.76
CA ARG A 70 -0.34 3.36 24.31
C ARG A 70 -0.78 2.36 23.25
N LYS A 71 -2.07 2.05 23.18
CA LYS A 71 -2.66 1.20 22.14
C LYS A 71 -3.07 2.04 20.93
N LEU A 72 -2.09 2.57 20.19
CA LEU A 72 -2.36 3.36 18.99
C LEU A 72 -2.63 2.46 17.77
N ILE A 73 -3.57 2.83 16.91
CA ILE A 73 -3.80 2.14 15.63
C ILE A 73 -4.22 3.14 14.54
N ALA A 74 -3.72 2.94 13.32
CA ALA A 74 -4.08 3.79 12.17
C ALA A 74 -5.02 3.07 11.21
N LEU A 75 -6.20 3.65 11.00
CA LEU A 75 -7.08 3.28 9.88
C LEU A 75 -6.60 4.02 8.62
N THR A 76 -6.38 3.27 7.55
CA THR A 76 -5.95 3.83 6.26
C THR A 76 -6.85 3.36 5.13
N PHE A 77 -7.13 4.26 4.20
CA PHE A 77 -8.06 4.04 3.10
C PHE A 77 -7.38 4.32 1.75
N ASP A 78 -7.39 3.33 0.86
CA ASP A 78 -6.80 3.42 -0.48
C ASP A 78 -7.88 3.66 -1.55
N ASP A 79 -7.44 4.15 -2.70
CA ASP A 79 -8.14 4.32 -3.98
C ASP A 79 -9.07 5.53 -4.13
N GLY A 80 -9.45 6.19 -3.03
CA GLY A 80 -10.28 7.39 -3.08
C GLY A 80 -9.64 8.61 -3.79
N PRO A 81 -10.41 9.70 -3.95
CA PRO A 81 -11.83 9.80 -3.61
C PRO A 81 -12.75 9.04 -4.58
N TYR A 82 -13.80 8.42 -4.06
CA TYR A 82 -14.74 7.59 -4.82
C TYR A 82 -16.18 7.81 -4.34
N PRO A 83 -16.92 8.74 -4.97
CA PRO A 83 -18.29 9.03 -4.59
C PRO A 83 -19.25 7.85 -4.83
N PRO A 84 -20.27 7.63 -3.97
CA PRO A 84 -20.58 8.40 -2.75
C PRO A 84 -19.84 7.89 -1.49
N TYR A 85 -18.93 6.93 -1.63
CA TYR A 85 -18.41 6.13 -0.52
C TYR A 85 -17.43 6.90 0.36
N THR A 86 -16.50 7.67 -0.23
CA THR A 86 -15.61 8.53 0.55
C THR A 86 -16.40 9.50 1.44
N GLN A 87 -17.48 10.11 0.94
CA GLN A 87 -18.29 11.05 1.73
C GLN A 87 -19.10 10.34 2.83
N LYS A 88 -19.63 9.14 2.55
CA LYS A 88 -20.29 8.31 3.58
C LYS A 88 -19.30 7.93 4.69
N LEU A 89 -18.09 7.52 4.33
CA LEU A 89 -17.02 7.19 5.27
C LEU A 89 -16.64 8.39 6.14
N LEU A 90 -16.46 9.57 5.53
CA LEU A 90 -16.18 10.81 6.26
C LEU A 90 -17.26 11.13 7.30
N LYS A 91 -18.54 11.01 6.94
CA LYS A 91 -19.65 11.19 7.90
C LYS A 91 -19.56 10.23 9.08
N LEU A 92 -19.23 8.96 8.83
CA LEU A 92 -19.05 7.97 9.88
C LEU A 92 -17.86 8.32 10.79
N LEU A 93 -16.71 8.65 10.21
CA LEU A 93 -15.50 9.00 10.96
C LEU A 93 -15.72 10.25 11.83
N ALA A 94 -16.39 11.27 11.29
CA ALA A 94 -16.77 12.47 12.03
C ALA A 94 -17.74 12.14 13.19
N ALA A 95 -18.78 11.33 12.93
CA ALA A 95 -19.72 10.91 13.97
C ALA A 95 -19.04 10.09 15.09
N LYS A 96 -17.96 9.37 14.75
CA LYS A 96 -17.14 8.62 15.70
C LYS A 96 -15.99 9.44 16.28
N ASN A 97 -15.76 10.69 15.87
CA ASN A 97 -14.60 11.50 16.26
C ASN A 97 -13.26 10.74 16.07
N VAL A 98 -13.02 10.25 14.85
CA VAL A 98 -11.80 9.50 14.47
C VAL A 98 -11.13 10.18 13.29
N HIS A 99 -9.83 10.48 13.41
CA HIS A 99 -8.99 10.83 12.28
C HIS A 99 -8.36 9.59 11.66
N ALA A 100 -8.04 9.66 10.36
CA ALA A 100 -7.59 8.54 9.55
C ALA A 100 -6.65 9.06 8.46
N THR A 101 -6.03 8.15 7.71
CA THR A 101 -5.17 8.50 6.57
C THR A 101 -5.76 8.00 5.26
N PHE A 102 -5.90 8.89 4.27
CA PHE A 102 -6.43 8.57 2.95
C PHE A 102 -5.29 8.60 1.92
N PHE A 103 -4.95 7.43 1.37
CA PHE A 103 -4.03 7.28 0.25
C PHE A 103 -4.82 7.45 -1.05
N MET A 104 -4.75 8.65 -1.63
CA MET A 104 -5.58 9.02 -2.78
C MET A 104 -4.85 8.85 -4.10
N VAL A 105 -5.58 8.38 -5.11
CA VAL A 105 -5.09 8.33 -6.49
C VAL A 105 -5.21 9.73 -7.10
N GLY A 106 -4.12 10.23 -7.71
CA GLY A 106 -4.08 11.57 -8.31
C GLY A 106 -5.22 11.83 -9.31
N GLU A 107 -5.48 10.88 -10.20
CA GLU A 107 -6.57 10.96 -11.17
C GLU A 107 -7.96 11.12 -10.51
N ASN A 108 -8.20 10.40 -9.41
CA ASN A 108 -9.46 10.48 -8.68
C ASN A 108 -9.56 11.80 -7.91
N ALA A 109 -8.46 12.27 -7.32
CA ALA A 109 -8.38 13.55 -6.65
C ALA A 109 -8.67 14.73 -7.62
N ALA A 110 -8.15 14.67 -8.85
CA ALA A 110 -8.42 15.66 -9.89
C ALA A 110 -9.90 15.70 -10.30
N LYS A 111 -10.59 14.55 -10.29
CA LYS A 111 -12.03 14.45 -10.60
C LYS A 111 -12.92 14.94 -9.45
N HIS A 112 -12.45 14.84 -8.21
CA HIS A 112 -13.23 15.13 -7.00
C HIS A 112 -12.49 16.05 -6.00
N PRO A 113 -12.01 17.23 -6.43
CA PRO A 113 -11.20 18.12 -5.58
C PRO A 113 -11.97 18.64 -4.35
N GLU A 114 -13.29 18.78 -4.45
CA GLU A 114 -14.14 19.15 -3.32
C GLU A 114 -14.13 18.08 -2.22
N THR A 115 -14.07 16.80 -2.60
CA THR A 115 -14.00 15.69 -1.66
C THR A 115 -12.63 15.63 -0.98
N VAL A 116 -11.55 15.87 -1.73
CA VAL A 116 -10.19 16.00 -1.16
C VAL A 116 -10.13 17.11 -0.12
N LYS A 117 -10.69 18.29 -0.43
CA LYS A 117 -10.75 19.42 0.51
C LYS A 117 -11.59 19.09 1.75
N LEU A 118 -12.67 18.33 1.59
CA LEU A 118 -13.49 17.88 2.72
C LEU A 118 -12.71 16.92 3.64
N VAL A 119 -11.93 15.98 3.07
CA VAL A 119 -11.03 15.10 3.84
C VAL A 119 -10.04 15.94 4.66
N GLN A 120 -9.40 16.94 4.03
CA GLN A 120 -8.46 17.85 4.72
C GLN A 120 -9.14 18.67 5.82
N ALA A 121 -10.31 19.23 5.54
CA ALA A 121 -11.06 20.08 6.48
C ALA A 121 -11.55 19.32 7.73
N GLN A 122 -11.73 17.99 7.63
CA GLN A 122 -12.08 17.13 8.75
C GLN A 122 -10.87 16.60 9.55
N GLY A 123 -9.66 17.11 9.28
CA GLY A 123 -8.46 16.77 10.06
C GLY A 123 -7.83 15.42 9.70
N HIS A 124 -8.26 14.78 8.61
CA HIS A 124 -7.62 13.55 8.14
C HIS A 124 -6.32 13.85 7.40
N LEU A 125 -5.38 12.90 7.46
CA LEU A 125 -4.13 12.98 6.72
C LEU A 125 -4.35 12.53 5.27
N ILE A 126 -3.90 13.33 4.30
CA ILE A 126 -3.91 12.98 2.88
C ILE A 126 -2.51 12.51 2.47
N ALA A 127 -2.46 11.34 1.84
CA ALA A 127 -1.27 10.70 1.33
C ALA A 127 -1.48 10.28 -0.14
N LEU A 128 -0.39 9.97 -0.86
CA LEU A 128 -0.46 9.64 -2.28
C LEU A 128 -0.60 8.12 -2.53
N HIS A 129 -1.45 7.73 -3.48
CA HIS A 129 -1.60 6.35 -3.97
C HIS A 129 -1.32 6.23 -5.48
N ALA A 130 -0.20 6.83 -5.90
CA ALA A 130 0.19 7.04 -7.29
C ALA A 130 -0.74 8.00 -8.06
N GLY A 131 -0.33 8.38 -9.27
CA GLY A 131 -1.10 9.25 -10.14
C GLY A 131 -2.29 8.56 -10.79
N TYR A 132 -2.11 7.30 -11.23
CA TYR A 132 -3.08 6.58 -12.07
C TYR A 132 -3.30 5.11 -11.64
N HIS A 133 -3.05 4.79 -10.35
CA HIS A 133 -3.17 3.43 -9.81
C HIS A 133 -2.48 2.34 -10.68
N LYS A 134 -1.27 2.65 -11.20
CA LYS A 134 -0.48 1.69 -12.00
C LYS A 134 0.44 0.88 -11.09
N ASP A 135 0.59 -0.40 -11.41
CA ASP A 135 1.65 -1.25 -10.83
C ASP A 135 3.02 -0.69 -11.23
N LEU A 136 3.72 -0.09 -10.27
CA LEU A 136 4.99 0.60 -10.51
C LEU A 136 6.11 -0.37 -10.91
N LEU A 137 6.01 -1.66 -10.59
CA LEU A 137 7.00 -2.66 -11.03
C LEU A 137 6.95 -2.88 -12.54
N LYS A 138 5.79 -2.63 -13.17
CA LYS A 138 5.60 -2.76 -14.62
C LYS A 138 6.04 -1.52 -15.40
N LEU A 139 6.18 -0.37 -14.73
CA LEU A 139 6.62 0.88 -15.35
C LEU A 139 8.14 0.99 -15.41
N SER A 140 8.67 1.61 -16.45
CA SER A 140 10.04 2.10 -16.43
C SER A 140 10.24 3.12 -15.30
N SER A 141 11.50 3.35 -14.90
CA SER A 141 11.79 4.27 -13.79
C SER A 141 11.32 5.71 -14.07
N SER A 142 11.38 6.17 -15.32
CA SER A 142 10.88 7.49 -15.72
C SER A 142 9.36 7.56 -15.71
N GLU A 143 8.68 6.53 -16.21
CA GLU A 143 7.21 6.45 -16.15
C GLU A 143 6.70 6.41 -14.72
N ALA A 144 7.35 5.66 -13.83
CA ALA A 144 7.02 5.62 -12.41
C ALA A 144 7.22 7.00 -11.75
N ALA A 145 8.35 7.67 -12.01
CA ALA A 145 8.62 9.01 -11.49
C ALA A 145 7.57 10.04 -11.98
N ALA A 146 7.24 10.04 -13.27
CA ALA A 146 6.22 10.92 -13.83
C ALA A 146 4.82 10.64 -13.25
N ASN A 147 4.49 9.37 -13.03
CA ASN A 147 3.23 8.96 -12.41
C ASN A 147 3.12 9.48 -10.95
N ILE A 148 4.21 9.38 -10.19
CA ILE A 148 4.29 9.89 -8.81
C ILE A 148 4.21 11.42 -8.81
N ALA A 149 4.97 12.09 -9.67
CA ALA A 149 4.99 13.55 -9.77
C ALA A 149 3.59 14.12 -10.06
N TYR A 150 2.90 13.57 -11.07
CA TYR A 150 1.54 13.98 -11.41
C TYR A 150 0.59 13.90 -10.21
N GLY A 151 0.60 12.77 -9.47
CA GLY A 151 -0.26 12.60 -8.32
C GLY A 151 0.09 13.53 -7.16
N LYS A 152 1.39 13.72 -6.89
CA LYS A 152 1.89 14.65 -5.87
C LYS A 152 1.48 16.09 -6.18
N GLU A 153 1.71 16.55 -7.40
CA GLU A 153 1.36 17.89 -7.87
C GLU A 153 -0.15 18.13 -7.81
N THR A 154 -0.94 17.14 -8.23
CA THR A 154 -2.40 17.20 -8.16
C THR A 154 -2.88 17.41 -6.72
N LEU A 155 -2.44 16.56 -5.79
CA LEU A 155 -2.83 16.68 -4.38
C LEU A 155 -2.37 18.02 -3.79
N GLN A 156 -1.11 18.41 -4.03
CA GLN A 156 -0.57 19.68 -3.55
C GLN A 156 -1.35 20.89 -4.09
N SER A 157 -1.79 20.86 -5.35
CA SER A 157 -2.59 21.94 -5.94
C SER A 157 -3.95 22.10 -5.27
N ILE A 158 -4.52 21.01 -4.75
CA ILE A 158 -5.85 20.99 -4.15
C ILE A 158 -5.79 21.34 -2.66
N THR A 159 -4.79 20.81 -1.94
CA THR A 159 -4.65 20.92 -0.48
C THR A 159 -3.77 22.09 -0.04
N GLY A 160 -2.96 22.65 -0.94
CA GLY A 160 -1.93 23.64 -0.64
C GLY A 160 -0.68 23.05 0.03
N THR A 161 -0.65 21.75 0.34
CA THR A 161 0.46 21.07 1.01
C THR A 161 0.88 19.81 0.25
N ALA A 162 2.18 19.62 0.07
CA ALA A 162 2.68 18.42 -0.57
C ALA A 162 2.48 17.18 0.33
N PRO A 163 1.98 16.05 -0.19
CA PRO A 163 1.88 14.82 0.59
C PRO A 163 3.28 14.37 1.05
N GLN A 164 3.38 13.87 2.28
CA GLN A 164 4.62 13.38 2.89
C GLN A 164 4.74 11.85 2.85
N TYR A 165 3.64 11.17 2.58
CA TYR A 165 3.56 9.71 2.57
C TYR A 165 3.00 9.22 1.23
N MET A 166 3.48 8.05 0.81
CA MET A 166 2.96 7.36 -0.35
C MET A 166 2.85 5.86 -0.08
N ARG A 167 1.77 5.25 -0.57
CA ARG A 167 1.62 3.80 -0.66
C ARG A 167 1.60 3.43 -2.14
N PRO A 168 2.49 2.56 -2.64
CA PRO A 168 2.42 2.11 -4.04
C PRO A 168 1.21 1.20 -4.23
N PRO A 169 0.51 1.25 -5.39
CA PRO A 169 -0.56 0.32 -5.71
C PRO A 169 -0.15 -1.14 -5.49
N HIS A 170 -1.05 -1.93 -4.92
CA HIS A 170 -0.81 -3.33 -4.49
C HIS A 170 0.24 -3.51 -3.38
N GLY A 171 0.85 -2.45 -2.86
CA GLY A 171 1.94 -2.51 -1.87
C GLY A 171 3.28 -3.01 -2.43
N PHE A 172 3.36 -3.15 -3.75
CA PHE A 172 4.52 -3.70 -4.46
C PHE A 172 5.66 -2.69 -4.53
N LYS A 173 6.88 -3.19 -4.37
CA LYS A 173 8.07 -2.34 -4.29
C LYS A 173 9.33 -3.06 -4.75
N ASP A 174 10.21 -2.29 -5.37
CA ASP A 174 11.60 -2.64 -5.64
C ASP A 174 12.49 -1.42 -5.37
N TRP A 175 13.81 -1.55 -5.56
CA TRP A 175 14.73 -0.42 -5.33
C TRP A 175 14.41 0.80 -6.20
N SER A 176 13.89 0.60 -7.42
CA SER A 176 13.51 1.71 -8.29
C SER A 176 12.29 2.45 -7.74
N THR A 177 11.29 1.71 -7.27
CA THR A 177 10.06 2.25 -6.69
C THR A 177 10.36 3.02 -5.41
N VAL A 178 11.12 2.41 -4.48
CA VAL A 178 11.51 3.06 -3.22
C VAL A 178 12.34 4.31 -3.50
N LYS A 179 13.29 4.25 -4.43
CA LYS A 179 14.06 5.43 -4.83
C LYS A 179 13.17 6.54 -5.38
N ALA A 180 12.24 6.24 -6.28
CA ALA A 180 11.36 7.25 -6.86
C ALA A 180 10.47 7.93 -5.81
N ILE A 181 10.00 7.18 -4.80
CA ILE A 181 9.22 7.72 -3.68
C ILE A 181 10.08 8.65 -2.81
N ASN A 182 11.31 8.22 -2.47
CA ASN A 182 12.23 9.01 -1.67
C ASN A 182 12.70 10.28 -2.39
N ASP A 183 13.02 10.20 -3.68
CA ASP A 183 13.43 11.34 -4.52
C ASP A 183 12.29 12.36 -4.64
N ALA A 184 11.04 11.91 -4.59
CA ALA A 184 9.86 12.77 -4.52
C ALA A 184 9.60 13.34 -3.12
N GLY A 185 10.48 13.09 -2.14
CA GLY A 185 10.39 13.62 -0.78
C GLY A 185 9.29 12.99 0.07
N MET A 186 8.87 11.76 -0.25
CA MET A 186 7.83 11.04 0.49
C MET A 186 8.39 9.79 1.16
N GLN A 187 7.70 9.31 2.20
CA GLN A 187 8.00 8.05 2.87
C GLN A 187 7.04 6.95 2.40
N LEU A 188 7.58 5.74 2.16
CA LEU A 188 6.80 4.59 1.74
C LEU A 188 6.07 3.95 2.95
N VAL A 189 4.75 3.86 2.85
CA VAL A 189 3.88 3.25 3.85
C VAL A 189 3.13 2.07 3.24
N ASN A 190 3.19 0.90 3.88
CA ASN A 190 2.32 -0.24 3.61
C ASN A 190 1.44 -0.48 4.85
N TRP A 191 1.13 -1.72 5.18
CA TRP A 191 0.20 -2.08 6.25
C TRP A 191 0.67 -3.32 7.00
N SER A 192 0.14 -3.49 8.21
CA SER A 192 0.28 -4.72 9.00
C SER A 192 -1.00 -5.56 8.99
N ILE A 193 -2.17 -4.96 8.81
CA ILE A 193 -3.47 -5.66 8.82
C ILE A 193 -4.16 -5.48 7.46
N ILE A 194 -4.70 -6.58 6.92
CA ILE A 194 -5.40 -6.58 5.63
C ILE A 194 -6.64 -7.50 5.68
N PRO A 195 -7.86 -6.94 5.85
CA PRO A 195 -9.08 -7.73 5.96
C PRO A 195 -9.65 -8.19 4.62
N ARG A 196 -9.09 -7.73 3.49
CA ARG A 196 -9.58 -7.99 2.13
C ARG A 196 -10.99 -7.46 1.88
N ASP A 197 -11.27 -6.28 2.40
CA ASP A 197 -12.56 -5.60 2.30
C ASP A 197 -13.00 -5.36 0.84
N TRP A 198 -12.05 -5.13 -0.08
CA TRP A 198 -12.35 -4.96 -1.51
C TRP A 198 -13.04 -6.17 -2.16
N THR A 199 -13.00 -7.35 -1.53
CA THR A 199 -13.69 -8.56 -2.01
C THR A 199 -15.16 -8.65 -1.57
N ASN A 200 -15.64 -7.68 -0.79
CA ASN A 200 -16.97 -7.68 -0.17
C ASN A 200 -17.31 -8.97 0.59
N PRO A 201 -16.45 -9.43 1.53
CA PRO A 201 -16.62 -10.72 2.21
C PRO A 201 -17.69 -10.72 3.31
N GLY A 202 -18.34 -9.59 3.58
CA GLY A 202 -19.30 -9.38 4.67
C GLY A 202 -18.75 -8.48 5.77
N VAL A 203 -19.63 -7.65 6.35
CA VAL A 203 -19.32 -6.64 7.38
C VAL A 203 -18.60 -7.25 8.60
N GLN A 204 -19.14 -8.33 9.16
CA GLN A 204 -18.54 -9.00 10.32
C GLN A 204 -17.16 -9.57 9.98
N VAL A 205 -17.02 -10.20 8.81
CA VAL A 205 -15.74 -10.78 8.37
C VAL A 205 -14.65 -9.72 8.25
N ILE A 206 -14.97 -8.52 7.77
CA ILE A 206 -14.03 -7.41 7.72
C ILE A 206 -13.65 -6.98 9.14
N ALA A 207 -14.64 -6.77 10.01
CA ALA A 207 -14.41 -6.33 11.39
C ALA A 207 -13.59 -7.33 12.20
N ASP A 208 -13.95 -8.62 12.14
CA ASP A 208 -13.27 -9.71 12.86
C ASP A 208 -11.80 -9.80 12.43
N ARG A 209 -11.52 -9.80 11.13
CA ARG A 209 -10.13 -9.84 10.61
C ARG A 209 -9.29 -8.67 11.10
N VAL A 210 -9.88 -7.49 11.26
CA VAL A 210 -9.16 -6.32 11.80
C VAL A 210 -8.95 -6.48 13.31
N CYS A 211 -9.99 -6.78 14.07
CA CYS A 211 -9.93 -6.86 15.53
C CYS A 211 -9.04 -8.02 16.02
N GLU A 212 -9.12 -9.20 15.40
CA GLU A 212 -8.31 -10.38 15.75
C GLU A 212 -6.82 -10.18 15.51
N ASN A 213 -6.45 -9.27 14.60
CA ASN A 213 -5.05 -8.96 14.26
C ASN A 213 -4.59 -7.61 14.82
N ALA A 214 -5.42 -6.93 15.61
CA ALA A 214 -5.10 -5.64 16.17
C ALA A 214 -3.93 -5.73 17.17
N ALA A 215 -2.96 -4.84 16.99
CA ALA A 215 -1.84 -4.68 17.90
C ALA A 215 -1.51 -3.18 18.01
N PRO A 216 -0.99 -2.71 19.16
CA PRO A 216 -0.48 -1.34 19.29
C PRO A 216 0.54 -1.07 18.18
N GLY A 217 0.40 0.03 17.44
CA GLY A 217 1.26 0.40 16.32
C GLY A 217 0.75 -0.07 14.96
N ALA A 218 -0.35 -0.84 14.90
CA ALA A 218 -0.81 -1.42 13.64
C ALA A 218 -1.35 -0.39 12.65
N ILE A 219 -1.16 -0.70 11.36
CA ILE A 219 -1.68 0.05 10.22
C ILE A 219 -2.65 -0.86 9.47
N VAL A 220 -3.92 -0.47 9.41
CA VAL A 220 -5.00 -1.22 8.77
C VAL A 220 -5.20 -0.72 7.34
N LEU A 221 -5.06 -1.59 6.34
CA LEU A 221 -5.45 -1.32 4.96
C LEU A 221 -6.94 -1.57 4.76
N LEU A 222 -7.67 -0.56 4.34
CA LEU A 222 -9.05 -0.60 3.87
C LEU A 222 -9.15 0.21 2.57
N HIS A 223 -10.30 0.17 1.91
CA HIS A 223 -10.51 0.88 0.64
C HIS A 223 -11.77 1.73 0.72
N ASP A 224 -11.64 3.02 0.43
CA ASP A 224 -12.81 3.90 0.19
C ASP A 224 -13.11 4.02 -1.31
N GLY A 225 -12.19 3.58 -2.18
CA GLY A 225 -12.37 3.46 -3.62
C GLY A 225 -12.21 2.05 -4.18
N ASP A 226 -12.18 1.95 -5.50
CA ASP A 226 -11.76 0.75 -6.24
C ASP A 226 -10.82 1.18 -7.37
N SER A 227 -10.08 0.23 -7.91
CA SER A 227 -9.29 0.44 -9.11
C SER A 227 -10.21 0.97 -10.23
N PRO A 228 -9.76 1.91 -11.09
CA PRO A 228 -10.57 2.47 -12.18
C PRO A 228 -11.20 1.45 -13.15
N LYS A 229 -10.75 0.19 -13.10
CA LYS A 229 -11.22 -0.91 -13.93
C LYS A 229 -12.43 -1.66 -13.34
N ASN A 230 -12.74 -1.45 -12.06
CA ASN A 230 -13.82 -2.11 -11.36
C ASN A 230 -14.69 -1.07 -10.65
N LEU A 231 -16.00 -1.31 -10.62
CA LEU A 231 -16.92 -0.53 -9.79
C LEU A 231 -17.53 -1.49 -8.77
N ALA A 232 -17.04 -1.43 -7.54
CA ALA A 232 -17.61 -2.17 -6.42
C ALA A 232 -18.17 -1.20 -5.37
N PRO A 233 -19.25 -1.59 -4.68
CA PRO A 233 -19.70 -0.85 -3.51
C PRO A 233 -18.69 -0.95 -2.37
N ARG A 234 -18.71 0.05 -1.48
CA ARG A 234 -17.93 0.09 -0.24
C ARG A 234 -18.79 0.18 1.02
N ASP A 235 -20.09 -0.07 0.92
CA ASP A 235 -20.98 -0.05 2.08
C ASP A 235 -20.53 -1.07 3.15
N GLN A 236 -20.11 -2.27 2.76
CA GLN A 236 -19.60 -3.26 3.72
C GLN A 236 -18.35 -2.78 4.47
N THR A 237 -17.41 -2.14 3.76
CA THR A 237 -16.22 -1.54 4.38
C THR A 237 -16.64 -0.45 5.37
N ILE A 238 -17.53 0.46 4.97
CA ILE A 238 -17.97 1.58 5.81
C ILE A 238 -18.69 1.07 7.06
N GLU A 239 -19.63 0.13 6.93
CA GLU A 239 -20.31 -0.48 8.07
C GLU A 239 -19.33 -1.20 9.00
N ALA A 240 -18.36 -1.92 8.44
CA ALA A 240 -17.33 -2.61 9.23
C ALA A 240 -16.43 -1.63 9.98
N VAL A 241 -16.07 -0.49 9.40
CA VAL A 241 -15.30 0.58 10.07
C VAL A 241 -16.02 1.03 11.35
N GLY A 242 -17.34 1.16 11.31
CA GLY A 242 -18.13 1.50 12.50
C GLY A 242 -17.93 0.48 13.63
N LEU A 243 -18.02 -0.82 13.31
CA LEU A 243 -17.81 -1.90 14.27
C LEU A 243 -16.37 -1.97 14.78
N ILE A 244 -15.40 -1.80 13.89
CA ILE A 244 -13.96 -1.80 14.22
C ILE A 244 -13.67 -0.70 15.23
N ILE A 245 -14.18 0.51 14.99
CA ILE A 245 -13.98 1.65 15.89
C ILE A 245 -14.53 1.35 17.28
N ASP A 246 -15.76 0.84 17.35
CA ASP A 246 -16.42 0.57 18.62
C ASP A 246 -15.71 -0.54 19.41
N ARG A 247 -15.35 -1.65 18.74
CA ARG A 247 -14.67 -2.79 19.38
C ARG A 247 -13.28 -2.42 19.89
N LEU A 248 -12.45 -1.80 19.03
CA LEU A 248 -11.08 -1.47 19.43
C LEU A 248 -11.03 -0.39 20.51
N ARG A 249 -11.97 0.57 20.53
CA ARG A 249 -12.09 1.51 21.65
C ARG A 249 -12.46 0.82 22.96
N ALA A 250 -13.37 -0.16 22.92
CA ALA A 250 -13.68 -0.97 24.11
C ALA A 250 -12.44 -1.71 24.64
N ASP A 251 -11.51 -2.09 23.75
CA ASP A 251 -10.22 -2.69 24.09
C ASP A 251 -9.12 -1.68 24.46
N GLY A 252 -9.46 -0.38 24.51
CA GLY A 252 -8.57 0.70 24.92
C GLY A 252 -7.68 1.27 23.80
N TYR A 253 -7.99 1.00 22.53
CA TYR A 253 -7.25 1.59 21.42
C TYR A 253 -7.65 3.04 21.14
N GLU A 254 -6.65 3.81 20.71
CA GLU A 254 -6.79 5.16 20.20
C GLU A 254 -6.49 5.18 18.71
N PHE A 255 -7.36 5.85 17.94
CA PHE A 255 -7.22 5.97 16.50
C PHE A 255 -6.43 7.23 16.14
N VAL A 256 -5.40 7.05 15.33
CA VAL A 256 -4.48 8.11 14.92
C VAL A 256 -4.20 8.06 13.42
N THR A 257 -3.75 9.18 12.86
CA THR A 257 -3.19 9.22 11.51
C THR A 257 -1.80 8.57 11.44
N ILE A 258 -1.31 8.27 10.24
CA ILE A 258 0.06 7.77 10.06
C ILE A 258 1.12 8.76 10.56
N GLU A 259 0.88 10.06 10.44
CA GLU A 259 1.82 11.06 10.94
C GLU A 259 1.90 11.02 12.47
N GLU A 260 0.75 10.98 13.16
CA GLU A 260 0.68 10.90 14.62
C GLU A 260 1.22 9.57 15.16
N LEU A 261 1.01 8.47 14.42
CA LEU A 261 1.49 7.15 14.78
C LEU A 261 3.03 7.05 14.77
N ASN A 262 3.71 7.86 13.94
CA ASN A 262 5.17 7.83 13.77
C ASN A 262 5.92 8.95 14.51
N LYS A 263 5.22 9.74 15.35
CA LYS A 263 5.83 10.72 16.25
C LYS A 263 6.36 10.04 17.50
#